data_AF-A0A1B9MN86-F1
#
_entry.id   AF-A0A1B9MN86-F1
#
_cell.length_a   1.000
_cell.length_b   1.000
_cell.length_c   1.000
_cell.angle_alpha   90.00
_cell.angle_beta   90.00
_cell.angle_gamma   90.00
#
_symmetry.space_group_name_H-M   'P 1'
#
loop_
_entity.id
_entity.type
_entity.pdbx_description
1 polymer ?
#
loop_
_entity_poly.entity_id
_entity_poly.type
_entity_poly.pdbx_seq_one_letter_code
_entity_poly.pdbx_strand_id
1 'polypeptide(L)'
;MKYKLDLTDSYQYCIDFDGLSGVEVYSSLPWFEKGTSICKMQLENLSINMYEAIWRSQILSVNPKSIININDDLVILARKALLTIENVCCYDLKVMHNERDYYYSSGLKFNIKDRYIYFGGFDTEHLDSYISGRAIFQGHVWLELEEDNIVPLMIGNDDQLGGYEEIKRINEKKRLEVKMKNKSLDMSIFNHIVSPIWDFDFQMKYFSDHDGYEETIFDYPPSQNN
;
A
#
# COMPACT_ATOMS: atom_id res chain seq x y z
N MET A 1 -13.90 -9.28 14.33
CA MET A 1 -12.69 -10.09 14.60
C MET A 1 -11.51 -9.46 13.89
N LYS A 2 -10.29 -9.46 14.46
CA LYS A 2 -9.12 -8.82 13.84
C LYS A 2 -8.16 -9.86 13.28
N TYR A 3 -7.64 -9.61 12.08
CA TYR A 3 -6.66 -10.44 11.40
C TYR A 3 -5.37 -9.65 11.18
N LYS A 4 -4.24 -10.36 11.17
CA LYS A 4 -2.92 -9.83 10.83
C LYS A 4 -2.29 -10.78 9.82
N LEU A 5 -2.19 -10.34 8.58
CA LEU A 5 -1.70 -11.15 7.47
C LEU A 5 -0.22 -10.82 7.24
N ASP A 6 0.61 -11.85 7.12
CA ASP A 6 1.98 -11.72 6.62
C ASP A 6 1.93 -11.65 5.09
N LEU A 7 2.37 -10.53 4.53
CA LEU A 7 2.45 -10.30 3.09
C LEU A 7 3.90 -10.18 2.60
N THR A 8 4.88 -10.47 3.45
CA THR A 8 6.31 -10.17 3.23
C THR A 8 6.85 -10.68 1.89
N ASP A 9 6.38 -11.84 1.42
CA ASP A 9 6.81 -12.48 0.17
C ASP A 9 5.81 -12.32 -0.99
N SER A 10 4.74 -11.52 -0.83
CA SER A 10 3.62 -11.55 -1.79
C SER A 10 2.80 -10.26 -1.89
N TYR A 11 3.20 -9.18 -1.21
CA TYR A 11 2.48 -7.91 -1.17
C TYR A 11 2.17 -7.34 -2.57
N GLN A 12 3.08 -7.53 -3.53
CA GLN A 12 2.96 -7.02 -4.90
C GLN A 12 1.84 -7.68 -5.72
N TYR A 13 1.43 -8.90 -5.35
CA TYR A 13 0.33 -9.62 -5.99
C TYR A 13 -0.98 -9.54 -5.19
N CYS A 14 -0.84 -9.26 -3.90
CA CYS A 14 -1.95 -9.25 -2.97
C CYS A 14 -2.70 -7.91 -2.97
N ILE A 15 -1.99 -6.79 -2.99
CA ILE A 15 -2.58 -5.46 -2.79
C ILE A 15 -2.67 -4.69 -4.10
N ASP A 16 -3.86 -4.21 -4.43
CA ASP A 16 -4.11 -3.27 -5.53
C ASP A 16 -4.07 -1.82 -4.99
N PHE A 17 -2.90 -1.18 -5.03
CA PHE A 17 -2.74 0.24 -4.70
C PHE A 17 -3.17 1.17 -5.84
N ASP A 18 -3.16 0.68 -7.08
CA ASP A 18 -3.50 1.46 -8.27
C ASP A 18 -5.01 1.66 -8.44
N GLY A 19 -5.82 0.92 -7.67
CA GLY A 19 -7.27 0.97 -7.76
C GLY A 19 -7.78 0.40 -9.09
N LEU A 20 -7.13 -0.64 -9.60
CA LEU A 20 -7.55 -1.35 -10.83
C LEU A 20 -8.95 -1.94 -10.71
N SER A 21 -9.40 -2.23 -9.49
CA SER A 21 -10.79 -2.57 -9.18
C SER A 21 -11.82 -1.45 -9.48
N GLY A 22 -11.36 -0.21 -9.75
CA GLY A 22 -12.18 0.98 -9.96
C GLY A 22 -12.59 1.68 -8.65
N VAL A 23 -12.50 1.01 -7.51
CA VAL A 23 -12.64 1.64 -6.20
C VAL A 23 -11.34 2.35 -5.86
N GLU A 24 -11.43 3.65 -5.57
CA GLU A 24 -10.27 4.46 -5.23
C GLU A 24 -9.71 4.06 -3.85
N VAL A 25 -8.40 3.81 -3.81
CA VAL A 25 -7.67 3.56 -2.56
C VAL A 25 -7.36 4.89 -1.89
N TYR A 26 -7.61 4.95 -0.58
CA TYR A 26 -7.24 6.09 0.26
C TYR A 26 -6.18 5.68 1.27
N SER A 27 -5.19 6.55 1.50
CA SER A 27 -4.09 6.32 2.43
C SER A 27 -3.89 7.49 3.38
N SER A 28 -3.45 7.22 4.60
CA SER A 28 -2.89 8.26 5.47
C SER A 28 -1.46 8.57 5.04
N LEU A 29 -0.95 9.75 5.41
CA LEU A 29 0.50 9.96 5.40
C LEU A 29 1.18 8.83 6.21
N PRO A 30 2.30 8.26 5.71
CA PRO A 30 3.04 7.25 6.45
C PRO A 30 3.59 7.86 7.73
N TRP A 31 3.44 7.17 8.86
CA TRP A 31 4.10 7.55 10.10
C TRP A 31 5.23 6.58 10.42
N PHE A 32 6.37 7.16 10.80
CA PHE A 32 7.54 6.43 11.22
C PHE A 32 7.61 6.45 12.74
N GLU A 33 7.55 5.28 13.34
CA GLU A 33 7.65 5.16 14.79
C GLU A 33 9.07 5.52 15.25
N LYS A 34 9.15 6.46 16.20
CA LYS A 34 10.42 7.09 16.58
C LYS A 34 11.37 6.04 17.17
N GLY A 35 12.48 5.81 16.47
CA GLY A 35 13.54 4.93 16.93
C GLY A 35 13.33 3.44 16.63
N THR A 36 12.30 3.06 15.86
CA THR A 36 11.97 1.64 15.63
C THR A 36 12.00 1.18 14.17
N SER A 37 12.44 2.02 13.21
CA SER A 37 12.45 1.73 11.76
C SER A 37 11.15 1.10 11.22
N ILE A 38 10.03 1.35 11.89
CA ILE A 38 8.71 0.85 11.50
C ILE A 38 7.96 1.98 10.80
N CYS A 39 7.49 1.69 9.59
CA CYS A 39 6.55 2.53 8.86
C CYS A 39 5.14 1.95 9.01
N LYS A 40 4.16 2.80 9.23
CA LYS A 40 2.76 2.41 9.30
C LYS A 40 1.87 3.36 8.50
N MET A 41 0.79 2.82 7.97
CA MET A 41 -0.17 3.55 7.15
C MET A 41 -1.58 3.01 7.32
N GLN A 42 -2.54 3.90 7.55
CA GLN A 42 -3.95 3.54 7.46
C GLN A 42 -4.34 3.55 5.98
N LEU A 43 -4.98 2.48 5.55
CA LEU A 43 -5.51 2.30 4.21
C LEU A 43 -7.02 2.16 4.31
N GLU A 44 -7.73 2.77 3.39
CA GLU A 44 -9.18 2.67 3.26
C GLU A 44 -9.55 2.32 1.83
N ASN A 45 -10.57 1.46 1.69
CA ASN A 45 -11.02 0.89 0.41
C ASN A 45 -9.88 0.19 -0.36
N LEU A 46 -9.08 -0.61 0.34
CA LEU A 46 -8.00 -1.38 -0.26
C LEU A 46 -8.54 -2.66 -0.91
N SER A 47 -8.34 -2.81 -2.21
CA SER A 47 -8.65 -4.07 -2.90
C SER A 47 -7.53 -5.08 -2.66
N ILE A 48 -7.92 -6.29 -2.27
CA ILE A 48 -6.99 -7.36 -1.89
C ILE A 48 -7.38 -8.64 -2.63
N ASN A 49 -6.43 -9.16 -3.41
CA ASN A 49 -6.54 -10.45 -4.07
C ASN A 49 -6.47 -11.57 -3.02
N MET A 50 -7.45 -12.47 -3.05
CA MET A 50 -7.61 -13.60 -2.14
C MET A 50 -7.80 -14.92 -2.91
N TYR A 51 -7.52 -14.94 -4.22
CA TYR A 51 -7.61 -16.14 -5.05
C TYR A 51 -6.54 -17.18 -4.65
N GLU A 52 -5.35 -16.75 -4.20
CA GLU A 52 -4.37 -17.68 -3.67
C GLU A 52 -4.65 -18.08 -2.22
N ALA A 53 -4.47 -19.37 -1.95
CA ALA A 53 -4.66 -19.93 -0.61
C ALA A 53 -3.72 -19.29 0.44
N ILE A 54 -2.57 -18.77 0.05
CA ILE A 54 -1.57 -18.21 0.98
C ILE A 54 -2.08 -17.01 1.78
N TRP A 55 -2.96 -16.18 1.22
CA TRP A 55 -3.54 -15.02 1.92
C TRP A 55 -4.81 -15.42 2.66
N ARG A 56 -5.68 -16.14 1.95
CA ARG A 56 -6.99 -16.51 2.46
C ARG A 56 -6.93 -17.50 3.62
N SER A 57 -5.99 -18.45 3.60
CA SER A 57 -5.81 -19.42 4.69
C SER A 57 -5.41 -18.76 6.01
N GLN A 58 -4.71 -17.63 5.99
CA GLN A 58 -4.34 -16.90 7.21
C GLN A 58 -5.58 -16.42 7.97
N ILE A 59 -6.60 -15.92 7.25
CA ILE A 59 -7.88 -15.53 7.85
C ILE A 59 -8.71 -16.76 8.22
N LEU A 60 -8.83 -17.75 7.33
CA LEU A 60 -9.67 -18.93 7.57
C LEU A 60 -9.14 -19.86 8.68
N SER A 61 -7.83 -19.85 8.94
CA SER A 61 -7.25 -20.57 10.08
C SER A 61 -7.67 -20.00 11.43
N VAL A 62 -7.94 -18.69 11.47
CA VAL A 62 -8.44 -17.97 12.66
C VAL A 62 -9.96 -18.02 12.72
N ASN A 63 -10.64 -17.84 11.59
CA ASN A 63 -12.09 -17.85 11.48
C ASN A 63 -12.57 -18.67 10.27
N PRO A 64 -12.82 -19.98 10.44
CA PRO A 64 -13.36 -20.82 9.38
C PRO A 64 -14.75 -20.41 8.88
N LYS A 65 -15.45 -19.54 9.61
CA LYS A 65 -16.78 -19.02 9.27
C LYS A 65 -16.73 -17.58 8.74
N SER A 66 -15.55 -17.06 8.42
CA SER A 66 -15.41 -15.72 7.84
C SER A 66 -16.21 -15.60 6.54
N ILE A 67 -16.67 -14.38 6.25
CA ILE A 67 -17.35 -14.03 4.99
C ILE A 67 -16.52 -14.38 3.76
N ILE A 68 -15.20 -14.47 3.90
CA ILE A 68 -14.29 -14.84 2.81
C ILE A 68 -14.21 -16.35 2.55
N ASN A 69 -14.93 -17.19 3.30
CA ASN A 69 -14.93 -18.64 3.08
C ASN A 69 -15.79 -19.02 1.85
N ILE A 70 -15.34 -18.58 0.67
CA ILE A 70 -15.99 -18.74 -0.64
C ILE A 70 -15.14 -19.62 -1.55
N ASN A 71 -15.57 -20.80 -1.97
CA ASN A 71 -14.74 -21.73 -2.76
C ASN A 71 -14.64 -21.33 -4.26
N ASP A 72 -14.14 -20.12 -4.53
CA ASP A 72 -13.92 -19.55 -5.86
C ASP A 72 -12.81 -18.47 -5.77
N ASP A 73 -12.40 -17.92 -6.91
CA ASP A 73 -11.50 -16.76 -6.99
C ASP A 73 -12.15 -15.57 -6.30
N LEU A 74 -11.45 -14.95 -5.36
CA LEU A 74 -12.01 -13.90 -4.51
C LEU A 74 -11.12 -12.68 -4.55
N VAL A 75 -11.72 -11.52 -4.76
CA VAL A 75 -11.14 -10.22 -4.44
C VAL A 75 -12.01 -9.60 -3.36
N ILE A 76 -11.39 -9.09 -2.29
CA ILE A 76 -12.09 -8.39 -1.23
C ILE A 76 -11.76 -6.91 -1.25
N LEU A 77 -12.69 -6.10 -0.78
CA LEU A 77 -12.47 -4.72 -0.39
C LEU A 77 -12.31 -4.65 1.13
N ALA A 78 -11.10 -4.33 1.58
CA ALA A 78 -10.86 -3.94 2.97
C ALA A 78 -11.17 -2.45 3.13
N ARG A 79 -12.33 -2.14 3.69
CA ARG A 79 -12.76 -0.76 3.94
C ARG A 79 -11.81 -0.01 4.87
N LYS A 80 -11.16 -0.73 5.79
CA LYS A 80 -10.11 -0.22 6.67
C LYS A 80 -9.05 -1.31 6.85
N ALA A 81 -7.80 -0.91 6.68
CA ALA A 81 -6.65 -1.75 6.96
C ALA A 81 -5.50 -0.90 7.52
N LEU A 82 -4.59 -1.55 8.25
CA LEU A 82 -3.34 -0.96 8.70
C LEU A 82 -2.19 -1.74 8.06
N LEU A 83 -1.43 -1.07 7.19
CA LEU A 83 -0.18 -1.58 6.67
C LEU A 83 0.94 -1.24 7.65
N THR A 84 1.74 -2.24 8.02
CA THR A 84 2.95 -2.08 8.82
C THR A 84 4.13 -2.67 8.08
N ILE A 85 5.20 -1.90 7.92
CA ILE A 85 6.44 -2.32 7.29
C ILE A 85 7.53 -2.22 8.35
N GLU A 86 8.14 -3.35 8.69
CA GLU A 86 9.15 -3.44 9.73
C GLU A 86 10.57 -3.38 9.15
N ASN A 87 11.50 -2.83 9.94
CA ASN A 87 12.90 -2.69 9.57
C ASN A 87 13.11 -1.98 8.21
N VAL A 88 12.49 -0.81 8.08
CA VAL A 88 12.66 0.11 6.94
C VAL A 88 14.05 0.73 6.99
N CYS A 89 14.85 0.46 5.97
CA CYS A 89 16.20 0.99 5.78
C CYS A 89 16.15 2.43 5.26
N CYS A 90 15.28 2.67 4.28
CA CYS A 90 15.02 4.00 3.74
C CYS A 90 13.62 4.08 3.12
N TYR A 91 13.11 5.30 2.99
CA TYR A 91 11.85 5.57 2.33
C TYR A 91 11.89 6.91 1.60
N ASP A 92 11.06 6.97 0.57
CA ASP A 92 10.83 8.16 -0.24
C ASP A 92 9.33 8.38 -0.36
N LEU A 93 8.92 9.65 -0.28
CA LEU A 93 7.53 10.08 -0.33
C LEU A 93 7.40 11.23 -1.31
N LYS A 94 6.43 11.11 -2.21
CA LYS A 94 5.92 12.17 -3.08
C LYS A 94 4.45 12.37 -2.74
N VAL A 95 4.07 13.60 -2.39
CA VAL A 95 2.68 13.99 -2.19
C VAL A 95 2.34 15.08 -3.19
N MET A 96 1.41 14.79 -4.10
CA MET A 96 0.79 15.82 -4.92
C MET A 96 -0.31 16.48 -4.08
N HIS A 97 -0.30 17.79 -3.92
CA HIS A 97 -1.33 18.55 -3.21
C HIS A 97 -1.61 19.86 -3.94
N ASN A 98 -2.86 20.13 -4.31
CA ASN A 98 -3.25 21.31 -5.10
C ASN A 98 -2.36 21.50 -6.35
N GLU A 99 -2.19 20.42 -7.13
CA GLU A 99 -1.39 20.38 -8.37
C GLU A 99 0.12 20.65 -8.18
N ARG A 100 0.63 20.58 -6.94
CA ARG A 100 2.06 20.73 -6.63
C ARG A 100 2.62 19.50 -5.97
N ASP A 101 3.84 19.13 -6.37
CA ASP A 101 4.55 18.00 -5.79
C ASP A 101 5.40 18.42 -4.59
N TYR A 102 5.29 17.64 -3.51
CA TYR A 102 6.06 17.77 -2.29
C TYR A 102 6.80 16.48 -1.99
N TYR A 103 8.04 16.61 -1.53
CA TYR A 103 8.96 15.47 -1.44
C TYR A 103 9.55 15.32 -0.04
N TYR A 104 9.68 14.07 0.38
CA TYR A 104 10.53 13.67 1.47
C TYR A 104 11.41 12.51 1.01
N SER A 105 12.70 12.59 1.33
CA SER A 105 13.64 11.46 1.18
C SER A 105 14.41 11.23 2.47
N SER A 106 14.50 9.97 2.91
CA SER A 106 15.42 9.58 3.99
C SER A 106 16.86 9.32 3.50
N GLY A 107 17.10 9.47 2.20
CA GLY A 107 18.34 9.08 1.52
C GLY A 107 18.32 7.62 1.04
N LEU A 108 19.16 7.32 0.05
CA LEU A 108 19.24 6.00 -0.60
C LEU A 108 20.25 5.11 0.13
N LYS A 109 19.76 4.19 0.97
CA LYS A 109 20.58 3.23 1.71
C LYS A 109 19.96 1.83 1.58
N PHE A 110 20.38 1.10 0.55
CA PHE A 110 19.86 -0.23 0.27
C PHE A 110 20.91 -1.12 -0.39
N ASN A 111 20.70 -2.43 -0.26
CA ASN A 111 21.57 -3.48 -0.79
C ASN A 111 20.77 -4.47 -1.63
N ILE A 112 21.46 -5.34 -2.38
CA ILE A 112 20.86 -6.32 -3.32
C ILE A 112 19.75 -7.20 -2.71
N LYS A 113 19.83 -7.50 -1.40
CA LYS A 113 18.87 -8.38 -0.71
C LYS A 113 17.74 -7.65 -0.01
N ASP A 114 17.75 -6.33 -0.05
CA ASP A 114 16.68 -5.54 0.51
C ASP A 114 15.45 -5.66 -0.41
N ARG A 115 14.27 -5.52 0.19
CA ARG A 115 12.98 -5.57 -0.51
C ARG A 115 12.39 -4.18 -0.55
N TYR A 116 11.50 -3.91 -1.49
CA TYR A 116 10.78 -2.65 -1.52
C TYR A 116 9.29 -2.84 -1.76
N ILE A 117 8.49 -1.97 -1.14
CA ILE A 117 7.05 -1.90 -1.36
C ILE A 117 6.67 -0.50 -1.83
N TYR A 118 5.90 -0.44 -2.90
CA TYR A 118 5.15 0.74 -3.30
C TYR A 118 3.88 0.85 -2.49
N PHE A 119 3.52 2.06 -2.07
CA PHE A 119 2.27 2.33 -1.40
C PHE A 119 1.77 3.73 -1.76
N GLY A 120 0.46 3.93 -1.63
CA GLY A 120 -0.13 5.22 -1.97
C GLY A 120 -1.64 5.19 -2.09
N GLY A 121 -2.17 6.27 -2.65
CA GLY A 121 -3.59 6.49 -2.88
C GLY A 121 -3.98 7.93 -2.58
N PHE A 122 -5.27 8.24 -2.68
CA PHE A 122 -5.80 9.53 -2.27
C PHE A 122 -5.62 9.74 -0.77
N ASP A 123 -5.36 10.96 -0.34
CA ASP A 123 -5.16 11.22 1.09
C ASP A 123 -6.49 11.11 1.86
N THR A 124 -6.48 10.36 2.97
CA THR A 124 -7.63 10.19 3.87
C THR A 124 -8.04 11.48 4.61
N GLU A 125 -7.17 12.48 4.69
CA GLU A 125 -7.34 13.70 5.48
C GLU A 125 -7.38 14.98 4.66
N HIS A 126 -6.62 15.02 3.56
CA HIS A 126 -6.40 16.24 2.78
C HIS A 126 -7.04 16.12 1.39
N LEU A 127 -8.01 17.00 1.09
CA LEU A 127 -8.61 17.06 -0.24
C LEU A 127 -7.55 17.39 -1.30
N ASP A 128 -7.79 16.96 -2.54
CA ASP A 128 -6.93 17.23 -3.70
C ASP A 128 -5.47 16.82 -3.47
N SER A 129 -5.30 15.72 -2.71
CA SER A 129 -4.00 15.19 -2.34
C SER A 129 -3.88 13.71 -2.74
N TYR A 130 -2.74 13.36 -3.35
CA TYR A 130 -2.40 12.00 -3.72
C TYR A 130 -1.02 11.65 -3.16
N ILE A 131 -0.94 10.53 -2.46
CA ILE A 131 0.26 10.03 -1.80
C ILE A 131 0.87 8.95 -2.68
N SER A 132 2.17 9.03 -2.91
CA SER A 132 2.98 7.98 -3.52
C SER A 132 4.24 7.80 -2.69
N GLY A 133 4.52 6.59 -2.26
CA GLY A 133 5.71 6.31 -1.47
C GLY A 133 6.32 4.96 -1.81
N ARG A 134 7.60 4.85 -1.45
CA ARG A 134 8.34 3.60 -1.48
C ARG A 134 9.08 3.44 -0.18
N ALA A 135 8.98 2.26 0.42
CA ALA A 135 9.82 1.87 1.55
C ALA A 135 10.69 0.69 1.13
N ILE A 136 11.98 0.79 1.46
CA ILE A 136 12.94 -0.30 1.33
C ILE A 136 13.18 -0.88 2.71
N PHE A 137 13.09 -2.19 2.83
CA PHE A 137 13.02 -2.87 4.12
C PHE A 137 13.69 -4.25 4.10
N GLN A 138 13.99 -4.74 5.31
CA GLN A 138 14.55 -6.07 5.56
C GLN A 138 13.68 -6.92 6.51
N GLY A 139 12.60 -6.33 7.05
CA GLY A 139 11.70 -6.99 7.99
C GLY A 139 10.45 -7.53 7.31
N HIS A 140 9.34 -7.53 8.04
CA HIS A 140 8.06 -8.03 7.57
C HIS A 140 7.13 -6.92 7.06
N VAL A 141 6.25 -7.30 6.15
CA VAL A 141 5.09 -6.51 5.74
C VAL A 141 3.84 -7.16 6.31
N TRP A 142 3.16 -6.44 7.19
CA TRP A 142 1.92 -6.88 7.81
C TRP A 142 0.74 -6.06 7.32
N LEU A 143 -0.36 -6.73 7.02
CA LEU A 143 -1.64 -6.09 6.78
C LEU A 143 -2.64 -6.52 7.86
N GLU A 144 -3.08 -5.54 8.66
CA GLU A 144 -4.07 -5.77 9.70
C GLU A 144 -5.44 -5.27 9.24
N LEU A 145 -6.48 -6.09 9.41
CA LEU A 145 -7.85 -5.75 9.02
C LEU A 145 -8.86 -6.43 9.94
N GLU A 146 -10.10 -5.94 9.95
CA GLU A 146 -11.17 -6.49 10.77
C GLU A 146 -12.28 -7.07 9.91
N GLU A 147 -12.85 -8.20 10.33
CA GLU A 147 -13.93 -8.93 9.64
C GLU A 147 -15.08 -7.99 9.20
N ASP A 148 -15.51 -7.08 10.07
CA ASP A 148 -16.64 -6.18 9.80
C ASP A 148 -16.31 -5.11 8.74
N ASN A 149 -15.03 -4.96 8.38
CA ASN A 149 -14.55 -4.08 7.32
C ASN A 149 -14.26 -4.82 6.01
N ILE A 150 -14.44 -6.15 5.95
CA ILE A 150 -14.26 -6.94 4.74
C ILE A 150 -15.57 -6.99 3.95
N VAL A 151 -15.49 -6.70 2.65
CA VAL A 151 -16.60 -6.88 1.72
C VAL A 151 -16.11 -7.67 0.52
N PRO A 152 -16.80 -8.74 0.08
CA PRO A 152 -16.51 -9.35 -1.21
C PRO A 152 -16.66 -8.29 -2.33
N LEU A 153 -15.60 -8.11 -3.11
CA LEU A 153 -15.59 -7.20 -4.25
C LEU A 153 -15.94 -7.96 -5.54
N MET A 154 -15.30 -9.10 -5.74
CA MET A 154 -15.53 -9.98 -6.88
C MET A 154 -15.43 -11.45 -6.45
N ILE A 155 -16.32 -12.30 -6.97
CA ILE A 155 -16.29 -13.76 -6.80
C ILE A 155 -16.28 -14.38 -8.20
N GLY A 156 -15.25 -15.14 -8.54
CA GLY A 156 -15.02 -15.57 -9.91
C GLY A 156 -14.87 -14.36 -10.83
N ASN A 157 -15.79 -14.22 -11.80
CA ASN A 157 -15.90 -13.05 -12.67
C ASN A 157 -17.09 -12.14 -12.31
N ASP A 158 -17.80 -12.44 -11.22
CA ASP A 158 -19.03 -11.76 -10.84
C ASP A 158 -18.72 -10.63 -9.84
N ASP A 159 -19.03 -9.40 -10.25
CA ASP A 159 -19.02 -8.24 -9.35
C ASP A 159 -20.04 -8.42 -8.21
N GLN A 160 -19.58 -8.13 -6.99
CA GLN A 160 -20.39 -8.22 -5.78
C GLN A 160 -20.78 -6.85 -5.22
N LEU A 161 -20.20 -5.76 -5.75
CA LEU A 161 -20.46 -4.41 -5.26
C LEU A 161 -21.74 -3.80 -5.85
N GLY A 162 -22.25 -4.27 -6.97
CA GLY A 162 -23.38 -3.65 -7.68
C GLY A 162 -22.95 -2.80 -8.89
N GLY A 163 -21.74 -3.02 -9.38
CA GLY A 163 -21.18 -2.50 -10.60
C GLY A 163 -20.72 -1.05 -10.51
N TYR A 164 -20.51 -0.47 -11.68
CA TYR A 164 -19.90 0.86 -11.85
C TYR A 164 -20.60 1.99 -11.08
N GLU A 165 -21.93 1.96 -10.98
CA GLU A 165 -22.67 3.01 -10.28
C GLU A 165 -22.49 2.93 -8.75
N GLU A 166 -22.30 1.74 -8.18
CA GLU A 166 -21.99 1.63 -6.75
C GLU A 166 -20.53 2.03 -6.47
N ILE A 167 -19.59 1.65 -7.35
CA ILE A 167 -18.19 2.09 -7.26
C ILE A 167 -18.10 3.63 -7.23
N LYS A 168 -18.81 4.31 -8.14
CA LYS A 168 -18.91 5.78 -8.14
C LYS A 168 -19.43 6.33 -6.81
N ARG A 169 -20.47 5.71 -6.23
CA ARG A 169 -21.04 6.15 -4.95
C ARG A 169 -20.06 5.98 -3.80
N ILE A 170 -19.31 4.87 -3.78
CA ILE A 170 -18.26 4.61 -2.79
C ILE A 170 -17.19 5.72 -2.88
N ASN A 171 -16.66 5.97 -4.08
CA ASN A 171 -15.62 6.99 -4.30
C ASN A 171 -16.14 8.40 -3.95
N GLU A 172 -17.34 8.76 -4.40
CA GLU A 172 -17.96 10.06 -4.10
C GLU A 172 -18.16 10.26 -2.59
N LYS A 173 -18.71 9.25 -1.92
CA LYS A 173 -18.93 9.29 -0.47
C LYS A 173 -17.60 9.53 0.25
N LYS A 174 -16.55 8.81 -0.14
CA LYS A 174 -15.23 8.95 0.49
C LYS A 174 -14.64 10.33 0.24
N ARG A 175 -14.71 10.84 -0.98
CA ARG A 175 -14.26 12.21 -1.32
C ARG A 175 -15.00 13.27 -0.51
N LEU A 176 -16.31 13.13 -0.32
CA LEU A 176 -17.10 14.03 0.52
C LEU A 176 -16.70 13.95 2.00
N GLU A 177 -16.44 12.74 2.52
CA GLU A 177 -15.92 12.56 3.89
C GLU A 177 -14.58 13.29 4.08
N VAL A 178 -13.64 13.15 3.15
CA VAL A 178 -12.34 13.87 3.19
C VAL A 178 -12.56 15.38 3.13
N LYS A 179 -13.40 15.85 2.20
CA LYS A 179 -13.75 17.27 2.07
C LYS A 179 -14.34 17.86 3.36
N MET A 180 -15.17 17.11 4.07
CA MET A 180 -15.76 17.55 5.35
C MET A 180 -14.74 17.68 6.47
N LYS A 181 -13.63 16.94 6.44
CA LYS A 181 -12.55 17.09 7.44
C LYS A 181 -11.87 18.45 7.33
N ASN A 182 -11.77 19.01 6.13
CA ASN A 182 -11.21 20.35 5.84
C ASN A 182 -9.87 20.61 6.56
N LYS A 183 -8.98 19.62 6.58
CA LYS A 183 -7.65 19.71 7.20
C LYS A 183 -6.66 20.30 6.20
N SER A 184 -5.80 21.19 6.68
CA SER A 184 -4.65 21.69 5.91
C SER A 184 -3.49 20.70 6.00
N LEU A 185 -2.79 20.47 4.89
CA LEU A 185 -1.58 19.66 4.87
C LEU A 185 -0.45 20.39 5.61
N ASP A 186 0.14 19.74 6.62
CA ASP A 186 1.32 20.26 7.31
C ASP A 186 2.57 20.10 6.44
N MET A 187 3.03 21.23 5.92
CA MET A 187 4.19 21.27 5.02
C MET A 187 5.51 20.96 5.71
N SER A 188 5.58 21.03 7.05
CA SER A 188 6.82 20.77 7.81
C SER A 188 7.27 19.30 7.77
N ILE A 189 6.40 18.40 7.34
CA ILE A 189 6.68 16.98 7.15
C ILE A 189 7.67 16.77 5.99
N PHE A 190 7.69 17.66 5.00
CA PHE A 190 8.52 17.52 3.80
C PHE A 190 9.90 18.14 3.99
N ASN A 191 10.94 17.46 3.50
CA ASN A 191 12.31 17.98 3.50
C ASN A 191 12.74 18.54 2.12
N HIS A 192 11.85 18.49 1.13
CA HIS A 192 12.06 18.98 -0.24
C HIS A 192 13.21 18.30 -1.01
N ILE A 193 13.70 17.16 -0.53
CA ILE A 193 14.72 16.38 -1.22
C ILE A 193 14.02 15.45 -2.21
N VAL A 194 14.24 15.70 -3.50
CA VAL A 194 13.78 14.81 -4.57
C VAL A 194 14.77 13.66 -4.70
N SER A 195 14.32 12.46 -4.38
CA SER A 195 15.13 11.25 -4.50
C SER A 195 15.27 10.82 -5.96
N PRO A 196 16.47 10.33 -6.38
CA PRO A 196 16.64 9.67 -7.67
C PRO A 196 15.69 8.50 -7.90
N ILE A 197 15.10 7.93 -6.85
CA ILE A 197 14.12 6.84 -6.97
C ILE A 197 12.90 7.20 -7.82
N TRP A 198 12.61 8.49 -8.01
CA TRP A 198 11.52 8.99 -8.84
C TRP A 198 11.89 9.12 -10.33
N ASP A 199 13.17 8.92 -10.67
CA ASP A 199 13.67 8.93 -12.03
C ASP A 199 13.53 7.53 -12.68
N PHE A 200 13.06 7.49 -13.92
CA PHE A 200 12.81 6.25 -14.64
C PHE A 200 14.09 5.44 -14.87
N ASP A 201 15.19 6.08 -15.29
CA ASP A 201 16.45 5.39 -15.56
C ASP A 201 17.05 4.83 -14.28
N PHE A 202 16.91 5.55 -13.15
CA PHE A 202 17.30 5.05 -11.85
C PHE A 202 16.48 3.82 -11.43
N GLN A 203 15.15 3.87 -11.60
CA GLN A 203 14.28 2.74 -11.28
C GLN A 203 14.66 1.50 -12.07
N MET A 204 14.71 1.61 -13.40
CA MET A 204 15.04 0.50 -14.29
C MET A 204 16.43 -0.10 -14.03
N LYS A 205 17.34 0.69 -13.45
CA LYS A 205 18.70 0.24 -13.13
C LYS A 205 18.80 -0.51 -11.81
N TYR A 206 18.06 -0.08 -10.78
CA TYR A 206 18.25 -0.57 -9.40
C TYR A 206 17.06 -1.33 -8.82
N PHE A 207 15.92 -1.33 -9.49
CA PHE A 207 14.72 -2.02 -9.05
C PHE A 207 14.24 -2.94 -10.15
N SER A 208 14.00 -4.19 -9.79
CA SER A 208 13.35 -5.14 -10.68
C SER A 208 11.85 -5.18 -10.36
N ASP A 209 11.03 -4.98 -11.37
CA ASP A 209 9.58 -5.21 -11.32
C ASP A 209 9.24 -6.67 -11.71
N HIS A 210 10.24 -7.54 -11.93
CA HIS A 210 10.00 -8.92 -12.38
C HIS A 210 9.56 -9.85 -11.26
N ASP A 211 8.75 -10.81 -11.67
CA ASP A 211 7.92 -11.63 -10.80
C ASP A 211 8.67 -12.39 -9.68
N GLY A 212 8.38 -11.97 -8.45
CA GLY A 212 8.03 -12.88 -7.35
C GLY A 212 9.14 -13.55 -6.55
N TYR A 213 10.35 -13.77 -7.07
CA TYR A 213 11.31 -14.60 -6.33
C TYR A 213 12.81 -14.27 -6.53
N GLU A 214 13.17 -13.28 -7.34
CA GLU A 214 14.57 -12.86 -7.54
C GLU A 214 14.84 -11.44 -7.03
N GLU A 215 16.12 -11.13 -6.79
CA GLU A 215 16.64 -9.90 -6.18
C GLU A 215 15.91 -8.65 -6.69
N THR A 216 14.95 -8.14 -5.90
CA THR A 216 14.11 -6.99 -6.28
C THR A 216 14.90 -5.69 -6.38
N ILE A 217 16.11 -5.65 -5.80
CA ILE A 217 16.95 -4.47 -5.70
C ILE A 217 18.38 -4.83 -6.15
N PHE A 218 19.04 -3.93 -6.87
CA PHE A 218 20.47 -4.02 -7.18
C PHE A 218 21.30 -3.04 -6.31
N ASP A 219 22.60 -3.26 -6.17
CA ASP A 219 23.46 -2.54 -5.22
C ASP A 219 23.56 -1.02 -5.46
N TYR A 220 23.51 -0.20 -4.39
CA TYR A 220 23.65 1.26 -4.48
C TYR A 220 24.24 1.93 -3.21
N PRO A 221 25.33 2.72 -3.33
CA PRO A 221 26.20 2.80 -4.50
C PRO A 221 26.82 1.43 -4.76
N PRO A 222 27.14 1.08 -6.03
CA PRO A 222 27.74 -0.21 -6.33
C PRO A 222 28.95 -0.43 -5.43
N SER A 223 28.99 -1.56 -4.73
CA SER A 223 30.16 -1.97 -3.97
C SER A 223 31.38 -1.83 -4.87
N GLN A 224 32.35 -1.03 -4.43
CA GLN A 224 33.67 -0.97 -5.06
C GLN A 224 34.41 -2.27 -4.74
N ASN A 225 33.93 -3.40 -5.26
CA ASN A 225 34.68 -4.64 -5.20
C ASN A 225 35.82 -4.52 -6.23
N ASN A 226 36.98 -4.06 -5.73
CA ASN A 226 38.30 -4.43 -6.25
C ASN A 226 38.56 -5.91 -5.98
#